data_AF-H2C8R1-F1
#
_entry.id   AF-H2C8R1-F1
#
_cell.length_a   1.000
_cell.length_b   1.000
_cell.length_c   1.000
_cell.angle_alpha   90.00
_cell.angle_beta   90.00
_cell.angle_gamma   90.00
#
_symmetry.space_group_name_H-M   'P 1'
#
loop_
_entity.id
_entity.type
_entity.pdbx_description
1 polymer ?
#
loop_
_entity_poly.entity_id
_entity_poly.type
_entity_poly.pdbx_seq_one_letter_code
_entity_poly.pdbx_strand_id
1 'polypeptide(L)'
;MYVEYNEVQWKLLGFMRARALRILSKLEEISQTGFVYGSLARGDVNRDSDIDVVVLNPNVIVLDLLEVNHKFIVQATPTSTPKAYLSLDPEEREVISFPLSKLKRHEEDFYRFGGMVSRKDIEDKVRVPGVNKKLELIVPIPEGHVQLPLLGNEDVAVKYLGISIASLTLRERLLNRRREKGRTGVFLRYDLSRDESIEGAVRDLSKNNKFFRRSVGD
;
A
#
# COMPACT_ATOMS: atom_id res chain seq x y z
N MET A 1 -12.98 11.70 17.65
CA MET A 1 -12.29 11.32 18.91
C MET A 1 -10.85 11.78 18.83
N TYR A 2 -10.36 12.45 19.87
CA TYR A 2 -8.95 12.83 20.00
C TYR A 2 -8.17 11.66 20.59
N VAL A 3 -6.99 11.35 20.05
CA VAL A 3 -6.10 10.32 20.54
C VAL A 3 -4.72 10.92 20.74
N GLU A 4 -4.26 10.95 21.98
CA GLU A 4 -2.91 11.38 22.34
C GLU A 4 -1.93 10.21 22.23
N TYR A 5 -0.74 10.47 21.69
CA TYR A 5 0.30 9.46 21.59
C TYR A 5 1.24 9.51 22.79
N ASN A 6 1.41 8.35 23.41
CA ASN A 6 2.44 8.19 24.44
C ASN A 6 3.83 8.01 23.82
N GLU A 7 4.87 8.07 24.66
CA GLU A 7 6.26 7.87 24.19
C GLU A 7 6.47 6.54 23.46
N VAL A 8 5.79 5.47 23.87
CA VAL A 8 5.94 4.14 23.26
C VAL A 8 5.46 4.18 21.81
N GLN A 9 4.34 4.84 21.54
CA GLN A 9 3.80 5.02 20.19
C GLN A 9 4.72 5.90 19.34
N TRP A 10 5.25 6.99 19.88
CA TRP A 10 6.21 7.84 19.16
C TRP A 10 7.50 7.10 18.83
N LYS A 11 8.05 6.33 19.79
CA LYS A 11 9.24 5.49 19.58
C LYS A 11 8.98 4.42 18.52
N LEU A 12 7.80 3.78 18.54
CA LEU A 12 7.41 2.81 17.53
C LEU A 12 7.31 3.44 16.13
N LEU A 13 6.63 4.58 16.01
CA LEU A 13 6.51 5.30 14.73
C LEU A 13 7.89 5.68 14.19
N GLY A 14 8.77 6.21 15.04
CA GLY A 14 10.14 6.55 14.67
C GLY A 14 10.95 5.34 14.19
N PHE A 15 10.86 4.21 14.92
CA PHE A 15 11.52 2.96 14.54
C PHE A 15 11.05 2.45 13.17
N MET A 16 9.73 2.38 12.96
CA MET A 16 9.14 1.91 11.70
C MET A 16 9.46 2.85 10.53
N ARG A 17 9.43 4.17 10.74
CA ARG A 17 9.83 5.15 9.73
C ARG A 17 11.31 5.08 9.39
N ALA A 18 12.18 4.83 10.37
CA ALA A 18 13.61 4.60 10.13
C ALA A 18 13.86 3.32 9.32
N ARG A 19 13.08 2.25 9.54
CA ARG A 19 13.10 1.04 8.69
C ARG A 19 12.65 1.38 7.27
N ALA A 20 11.52 2.06 7.12
CA ALA A 20 10.97 2.45 5.83
C ALA A 20 11.92 3.35 5.03
N LEU A 21 12.61 4.30 5.67
CA LEU A 21 13.65 5.12 5.02
C LEU A 21 14.76 4.28 4.42
N ARG A 22 15.22 3.20 5.07
CA ARG A 22 16.24 2.32 4.50
C ARG A 22 15.76 1.63 3.22
N ILE A 23 14.48 1.26 3.16
CA ILE A 23 13.87 0.67 1.96
C ILE A 23 13.80 1.71 0.85
N LEU A 24 13.32 2.92 1.16
CA LEU A 24 13.21 4.01 0.19
C LEU A 24 14.58 4.46 -0.35
N SER A 25 15.62 4.52 0.50
CA SER A 25 16.98 4.84 0.06
C SER A 25 17.51 3.82 -0.95
N LYS A 26 17.31 2.52 -0.70
CA LYS A 26 17.71 1.46 -1.64
C LYS A 26 16.98 1.58 -2.97
N LEU A 27 15.71 1.97 -2.96
CA LEU A 27 14.95 2.22 -4.19
C LEU A 27 15.51 3.42 -4.96
N GLU A 28 15.85 4.51 -4.29
CA GLU A 28 16.43 5.69 -4.94
C GLU A 28 17.83 5.43 -5.52
N GLU A 29 18.65 4.61 -4.86
CA GLU A 29 19.96 4.17 -5.36
C GLU A 29 19.86 3.47 -6.73
N ILE A 30 18.75 2.77 -6.99
CA ILE A 30 18.45 2.12 -8.27
C ILE A 30 17.50 2.95 -9.15
N SER A 31 17.40 4.25 -8.88
CA SER A 31 16.56 5.20 -9.63
C SER A 31 15.07 4.84 -9.67
N GLN A 32 14.56 4.24 -8.60
CA GLN A 32 13.15 3.92 -8.40
C GLN A 32 12.57 4.80 -7.29
N THR A 33 11.41 5.42 -7.53
CA THR A 33 10.74 6.25 -6.53
C THR A 33 9.67 5.45 -5.79
N GLY A 34 9.91 5.18 -4.52
CA GLY A 34 8.96 4.52 -3.62
C GLY A 34 8.17 5.50 -2.75
N PHE A 35 7.00 5.07 -2.30
CA PHE A 35 6.15 5.78 -1.35
C PHE A 35 5.69 4.83 -0.25
N VAL A 36 5.68 5.30 0.99
CA VAL A 36 5.08 4.56 2.11
C VAL A 36 3.62 4.96 2.21
N TYR A 37 2.75 4.01 2.48
CA TYR A 37 1.33 4.30 2.67
C TYR A 37 0.77 3.60 3.91
N GLY A 38 -0.45 3.97 4.31
CA GLY A 38 -1.12 3.36 5.45
C GLY A 38 -0.75 3.98 6.79
N SER A 39 -0.67 3.15 7.85
CA SER A 39 -0.49 3.64 9.22
C SER A 39 0.82 4.40 9.44
N LEU A 40 1.89 4.06 8.73
CA LEU A 40 3.16 4.80 8.82
C LEU A 40 3.06 6.21 8.23
N ALA A 41 2.25 6.38 7.18
CA ALA A 41 2.02 7.68 6.54
C ALA A 41 1.17 8.60 7.44
N ARG A 42 0.14 8.03 8.07
CA ARG A 42 -0.77 8.74 8.97
C ARG A 42 -0.22 8.94 10.38
N GLY A 43 0.60 8.01 10.85
CA GLY A 43 1.20 8.00 12.19
C GLY A 43 0.47 7.16 13.23
N ASP A 44 -0.71 6.60 12.92
CA ASP A 44 -1.52 5.75 13.82
C ASP A 44 -1.01 4.30 13.88
N VAL A 45 0.29 4.12 14.10
CA VAL A 45 0.93 2.81 14.13
C VAL A 45 0.63 2.03 15.42
N ASN A 46 0.67 0.71 15.29
CA ASN A 46 0.61 -0.24 16.40
C ASN A 46 1.61 -1.37 16.15
N ARG A 47 1.75 -2.29 17.11
CA ARG A 47 2.73 -3.39 17.04
C ARG A 47 2.51 -4.35 15.86
N ASP A 48 1.30 -4.39 15.33
CA ASP A 48 0.90 -5.24 14.20
C ASP A 48 0.89 -4.46 12.88
N SER A 49 1.44 -3.24 12.86
CA SER A 49 1.56 -2.47 11.64
C SER A 49 2.65 -3.05 10.73
N ASP A 50 2.36 -3.00 9.43
CA ASP A 50 3.24 -3.43 8.35
C ASP A 50 3.94 -2.21 7.75
N ILE A 51 5.07 -2.42 7.07
CA ILE A 51 5.79 -1.42 6.28
C ILE A 51 5.48 -1.69 4.81
N ASP A 52 4.42 -1.05 4.32
CA ASP A 52 4.02 -1.14 2.93
C ASP A 52 4.67 0.00 2.12
N VAL A 53 5.49 -0.38 1.13
CA VAL A 53 6.08 0.53 0.14
C VAL A 53 5.46 0.24 -1.22
N VAL A 54 5.12 1.29 -1.97
CA VAL A 54 4.66 1.19 -3.36
C VAL A 54 5.60 1.94 -4.30
N VAL A 55 5.97 1.33 -5.41
CA VAL A 55 6.60 2.00 -6.56
C VAL A 55 5.54 2.16 -7.65
N LEU A 56 5.10 3.40 -7.90
CA LEU A 56 3.97 3.67 -8.81
C LEU A 56 4.37 3.62 -10.29
N ASN A 57 5.62 3.95 -10.60
CA ASN A 57 6.19 3.91 -11.95
C ASN A 57 7.38 2.95 -11.98
N PRO A 58 7.13 1.63 -11.97
CA PRO A 58 8.19 0.64 -11.80
C PRO A 58 9.00 0.41 -13.08
N ASN A 59 10.32 0.31 -12.93
CA ASN A 59 11.15 -0.46 -13.82
C ASN A 59 11.24 -1.90 -13.28
N VAL A 60 10.45 -2.80 -13.86
CA VAL A 60 10.31 -4.18 -13.38
C VAL A 60 11.64 -4.91 -13.35
N ILE A 61 12.47 -4.77 -14.40
CA ILE A 61 13.77 -5.45 -14.50
C ILE A 61 14.67 -5.03 -13.34
N VAL A 62 14.74 -3.73 -13.05
CA VAL A 62 15.58 -3.20 -11.97
C VAL A 62 15.07 -3.65 -10.60
N LEU A 63 13.76 -3.63 -10.38
CA LEU A 63 13.16 -4.08 -9.12
C LEU A 63 13.31 -5.60 -8.91
N ASP A 64 13.29 -6.38 -9.98
CA ASP A 64 13.43 -7.85 -9.92
C ASP A 64 14.85 -8.28 -9.50
N LEU A 65 15.85 -7.40 -9.61
CA LEU A 65 17.22 -7.65 -9.16
C LEU A 65 17.44 -7.40 -7.65
N LEU A 66 16.44 -6.86 -6.94
CA LEU A 66 16.56 -6.64 -5.51
C LEU A 66 16.69 -7.97 -4.74
N GLU A 67 17.66 -8.03 -3.83
CA GLU A 67 17.80 -9.13 -2.88
C GLU A 67 16.67 -9.04 -1.84
N VAL A 68 15.73 -9.98 -1.93
CA VAL A 68 14.53 -10.05 -1.10
C VAL A 68 14.31 -11.48 -0.61
N ASN A 69 13.45 -11.67 0.40
CA ASN A 69 13.15 -12.98 0.96
C ASN A 69 12.40 -13.87 -0.05
N HIS A 70 11.34 -13.33 -0.65
CA HIS A 70 10.56 -13.99 -1.69
C HIS A 70 9.76 -12.98 -2.51
N LYS A 71 9.28 -13.41 -3.68
CA LYS A 71 8.51 -12.61 -4.62
C LYS A 71 7.18 -13.27 -4.90
N PHE A 72 6.13 -12.48 -5.09
CA PHE A 72 4.83 -13.00 -5.47
C PHE A 72 4.03 -11.99 -6.28
N ILE A 73 3.10 -12.48 -7.10
CA ILE A 73 2.16 -11.68 -7.88
C ILE A 73 0.77 -11.90 -7.32
N VAL A 74 0.06 -10.81 -7.07
CA VAL A 74 -1.35 -10.86 -6.64
C VAL A 74 -2.23 -10.07 -7.60
N GLN A 75 -3.35 -10.68 -7.94
CA GLN A 75 -4.48 -10.00 -8.57
C GLN A 75 -5.69 -10.13 -7.64
N ALA A 76 -6.17 -9.01 -7.10
CA ALA A 76 -7.22 -9.01 -6.09
C ALA A 76 -8.58 -9.45 -6.66
N THR A 77 -8.91 -9.00 -7.87
CA THR A 77 -10.13 -9.36 -8.62
C THR A 77 -9.79 -9.59 -10.09
N PRO A 78 -10.65 -10.27 -10.88
CA PRO A 78 -10.39 -10.49 -12.30
C PRO A 78 -10.17 -9.23 -13.15
N THR A 79 -10.54 -8.05 -12.62
CA THR A 79 -10.46 -6.76 -13.31
C THR A 79 -9.51 -5.77 -12.63
N SER A 80 -8.92 -6.11 -11.47
CA SER A 80 -7.92 -5.26 -10.82
C SER A 80 -6.57 -5.39 -11.52
N THR A 81 -5.78 -4.31 -11.52
CA THR A 81 -4.41 -4.33 -12.01
C THR A 81 -3.57 -5.26 -11.12
N PRO A 82 -2.97 -6.33 -11.68
CA PRO A 82 -2.04 -7.19 -10.96
C PRO A 82 -0.85 -6.39 -10.42
N LYS A 83 -0.35 -6.81 -9.27
CA LYS A 83 0.82 -6.21 -8.64
C LYS A 83 1.83 -7.30 -8.31
N ALA A 84 3.10 -7.01 -8.54
CA ALA A 84 4.19 -7.78 -7.97
C ALA A 84 4.51 -7.23 -6.57
N TYR A 85 4.98 -8.13 -5.72
CA TYR A 85 5.34 -7.88 -4.34
C TYR A 85 6.70 -8.54 -4.10
N LEU A 86 7.60 -7.76 -3.50
CA LEU A 86 8.91 -8.19 -3.05
C LEU A 86 8.90 -8.11 -1.52
N SER A 87 8.87 -9.27 -0.85
CA SER A 87 8.87 -9.33 0.61
C SER A 87 10.30 -9.33 1.14
N LEU A 88 10.60 -8.45 2.09
CA LEU A 88 11.93 -8.36 2.70
C LEU A 88 12.10 -9.31 3.90
N ASP A 89 11.01 -9.86 4.40
CA ASP A 89 10.96 -10.80 5.52
C ASP A 89 10.02 -11.99 5.22
N PRO A 90 10.14 -13.11 5.95
CA PRO A 90 9.28 -14.28 5.78
C PRO A 90 7.80 -14.02 6.09
N GLU A 91 7.50 -13.10 7.00
CA GLU A 91 6.14 -12.80 7.48
C GLU A 91 5.39 -11.76 6.62
N GLU A 92 6.00 -11.26 5.53
CA GLU A 92 5.43 -10.23 4.65
C GLU A 92 5.10 -8.92 5.40
N ARG A 93 5.88 -8.57 6.42
CA ARG A 93 5.69 -7.33 7.19
C ARG A 93 6.36 -6.12 6.58
N GLU A 94 7.33 -6.30 5.71
CA GLU A 94 8.04 -5.25 4.97
C GLU A 94 8.04 -5.58 3.50
N VAL A 95 7.20 -4.90 2.74
CA VAL A 95 6.89 -5.29 1.37
C VAL A 95 7.01 -4.10 0.43
N ILE A 96 7.72 -4.31 -0.67
CA ILE A 96 7.76 -3.40 -1.81
C ILE A 96 6.78 -3.95 -2.84
N SER A 97 5.78 -3.16 -3.21
CA SER A 97 4.78 -3.54 -4.21
C SER A 97 4.81 -2.61 -5.40
N PHE A 98 4.49 -3.13 -6.58
CA PHE A 98 4.39 -2.31 -7.79
C PHE A 98 3.44 -2.91 -8.81
N PRO A 99 2.76 -2.07 -9.61
CA PRO A 99 1.80 -2.55 -10.59
C PRO A 99 2.50 -3.15 -11.81
N LEU A 100 1.89 -4.19 -12.39
CA LEU A 100 2.38 -4.87 -13.60
C LEU A 100 1.77 -4.30 -14.89
N SER A 101 0.88 -3.32 -14.75
CA SER A 101 0.31 -2.51 -15.84
C SER A 101 -0.13 -1.16 -15.28
N LYS A 102 -0.61 -0.25 -16.13
CA LYS A 102 -1.05 1.07 -15.66
C LYS A 102 -2.18 0.94 -14.64
N LEU A 103 -2.04 1.62 -13.50
CA LEU A 103 -3.10 1.66 -12.50
C LEU A 103 -4.30 2.45 -13.03
N LYS A 104 -5.51 1.98 -12.67
CA LYS A 104 -6.72 2.78 -12.85
C LYS A 104 -6.72 3.90 -11.82
N ARG A 105 -7.36 5.04 -12.14
CA ARG A 105 -7.45 6.20 -11.22
C ARG A 105 -7.90 5.83 -9.80
N HIS A 106 -8.90 4.98 -9.66
CA HIS A 106 -9.40 4.54 -8.34
C HIS A 106 -8.44 3.58 -7.60
N GLU A 107 -7.47 2.98 -8.29
CA GLU A 107 -6.39 2.18 -7.71
C GLU A 107 -5.23 3.06 -7.29
N GLU A 108 -4.93 4.15 -7.99
CA GLU A 108 -3.98 5.17 -7.51
C GLU A 108 -4.55 5.89 -6.28
N ASP A 109 -5.83 6.28 -6.33
CA ASP A 109 -6.54 6.93 -5.22
C ASP A 109 -6.58 6.04 -3.96
N PHE A 110 -6.34 4.72 -4.07
CA PHE A 110 -6.24 3.84 -2.92
C PHE A 110 -5.10 4.22 -1.98
N TYR A 111 -3.93 4.54 -2.56
CA TYR A 111 -2.76 4.88 -1.76
C TYR A 111 -2.98 6.21 -1.05
N ARG A 112 -3.59 7.19 -1.73
CA ARG A 112 -4.02 8.46 -1.12
C ARG A 112 -5.10 8.26 -0.07
N PHE A 113 -6.09 7.41 -0.33
CA PHE A 113 -7.14 7.05 0.63
C PHE A 113 -6.54 6.52 1.93
N GLY A 114 -5.51 5.67 1.86
CA GLY A 114 -4.81 5.16 3.04
C GLY A 114 -3.85 6.15 3.70
N GLY A 115 -3.59 7.30 3.08
CA GLY A 115 -2.46 8.18 3.39
C GLY A 115 -1.17 7.67 2.74
N MET A 116 -0.46 8.53 2.02
CA MET A 116 0.77 8.20 1.30
C MET A 116 1.80 9.32 1.50
N VAL A 117 3.05 8.93 1.78
CA VAL A 117 4.17 9.84 2.02
C VAL A 117 5.40 9.40 1.23
N SER A 118 6.17 10.37 0.75
CA SER A 118 7.46 10.16 0.11
C SER A 118 8.59 9.97 1.13
N ARG A 119 9.79 9.66 0.64
CA ARG A 119 11.00 9.66 1.47
C ARG A 119 11.21 11.00 2.17
N LYS A 120 11.12 12.10 1.41
CA LYS A 120 11.28 13.46 1.93
C LYS A 120 10.27 13.77 3.02
N ASP A 121 9.01 13.40 2.82
CA ASP A 121 7.96 13.59 3.83
C ASP A 121 8.30 12.85 5.14
N ILE A 122 8.90 11.65 5.06
CA ILE A 122 9.33 10.92 6.26
C ILE A 122 10.51 11.59 6.94
N GLU A 123 11.50 12.07 6.18
CA GLU A 123 12.66 12.83 6.69
C GLU A 123 12.21 14.12 7.39
N ASP A 124 11.25 14.83 6.80
CA ASP A 124 10.62 16.05 7.33
C ASP A 124 9.58 15.75 8.43
N LYS A 125 9.43 14.47 8.83
CA LYS A 125 8.49 13.99 9.85
C LYS A 125 7.01 14.34 9.57
N VAL A 126 6.67 14.57 8.31
CA VAL A 126 5.30 14.83 7.86
C VAL A 126 4.41 13.63 8.16
N ARG A 127 3.20 13.90 8.61
CA ARG A 127 2.11 12.93 8.71
C ARG A 127 0.94 13.46 7.90
N VAL A 128 0.27 12.58 7.17
CA VAL A 128 -0.83 12.95 6.27
C VAL A 128 -2.16 12.33 6.69
N PRO A 129 -3.30 12.96 6.37
CA PRO A 129 -4.60 12.33 6.56
C PRO A 129 -4.74 11.02 5.76
N GLY A 130 -5.57 10.11 6.26
CA GLY A 130 -5.86 8.86 5.59
C GLY A 130 -6.91 8.05 6.34
N VAL A 131 -7.48 7.04 5.70
CA VAL A 131 -8.49 6.16 6.31
C VAL A 131 -7.84 4.84 6.69
N ASN A 132 -8.04 4.42 7.94
CA ASN A 132 -7.48 3.16 8.45
C ASN A 132 -8.35 1.93 8.06
N LYS A 133 -7.87 0.73 8.40
CA LYS A 133 -8.56 -0.54 8.11
C LYS A 133 -9.93 -0.66 8.83
N LYS A 134 -10.22 0.20 9.82
CA LYS A 134 -11.48 0.26 10.58
C LYS A 134 -12.48 1.28 10.01
N LEU A 135 -12.19 1.87 8.85
CA LEU A 135 -13.00 2.94 8.24
C LEU A 135 -13.08 4.19 9.12
N GLU A 136 -11.97 4.55 9.77
CA GLU A 136 -11.82 5.81 10.48
C GLU A 136 -10.90 6.72 9.67
N LEU A 137 -11.35 7.93 9.37
CA LEU A 137 -10.50 9.01 8.88
C LEU A 137 -9.61 9.46 10.02
N ILE A 138 -8.30 9.29 9.84
CA ILE A 138 -7.26 9.74 10.75
C ILE A 138 -6.71 11.06 10.22
N VAL A 139 -6.79 12.10 11.04
CA VAL A 139 -6.24 13.42 10.78
C VAL A 139 -5.13 13.69 11.79
N PRO A 140 -3.85 13.68 11.37
CA PRO A 140 -2.73 13.89 12.29
C PRO A 140 -2.76 15.30 12.91
N ILE A 141 -2.39 15.37 14.19
CA ILE A 141 -2.18 16.60 14.97
C ILE A 141 -0.89 16.46 15.77
N PRO A 142 -0.23 17.54 16.25
CA PRO A 142 1.12 17.46 16.82
C PRO A 142 1.29 16.38 17.90
N GLU A 143 0.32 16.23 18.80
CA GLU A 143 0.36 15.33 19.95
C GLU A 143 -0.19 13.91 19.66
N GLY A 144 -0.77 13.68 18.47
CA GLY A 144 -1.37 12.39 18.12
C GLY A 144 -2.26 12.48 16.87
N HIS A 145 -3.52 12.10 16.96
CA HIS A 145 -4.48 12.26 15.84
C HIS A 145 -5.90 12.51 16.32
N VAL A 146 -6.71 13.09 15.43
CA VAL A 146 -8.17 13.05 15.51
C VAL A 146 -8.67 11.94 14.60
N GLN A 147 -9.55 11.08 15.10
CA GLN A 147 -10.23 10.08 14.29
C GLN A 147 -11.73 10.36 14.18
N LEU A 148 -12.26 10.24 12.96
CA LEU A 148 -13.68 10.41 12.63
C LEU A 148 -14.16 9.15 11.90
N PRO A 149 -15.35 8.60 12.25
CA PRO A 149 -15.95 7.54 11.43
C PRO A 149 -16.10 8.02 9.99
N LEU A 150 -15.71 7.20 9.01
CA LEU A 150 -15.88 7.57 7.61
C LEU A 150 -17.36 7.73 7.25
N LEU A 151 -18.21 6.85 7.78
CA LEU A 151 -19.65 6.87 7.59
C LEU A 151 -20.24 8.17 8.15
N GLY A 152 -20.94 8.92 7.30
CA GLY A 152 -21.53 10.22 7.62
C GLY A 152 -20.53 11.39 7.66
N ASN A 153 -19.26 11.17 7.30
CA ASN A 153 -18.23 12.21 7.18
C ASN A 153 -17.49 12.10 5.84
N GLU A 154 -18.14 11.59 4.79
CA GLU A 154 -17.54 11.31 3.49
C GLU A 154 -17.09 12.59 2.78
N ASP A 155 -17.84 13.68 2.93
CA ASP A 155 -17.52 14.99 2.37
C ASP A 155 -16.26 15.60 3.02
N VAL A 156 -16.15 15.45 4.35
CA VAL A 156 -14.97 15.83 5.12
C VAL A 156 -13.76 14.99 4.67
N ALA A 157 -13.94 13.68 4.55
CA ALA A 157 -12.88 12.79 4.09
C ALA A 157 -12.42 13.10 2.66
N VAL A 158 -13.33 13.37 1.71
CA VAL A 158 -12.98 13.80 0.35
C VAL A 158 -12.07 15.05 0.37
N LYS A 159 -12.40 16.05 1.20
CA LYS A 159 -11.61 17.28 1.32
C LYS A 159 -10.19 17.00 1.86
N TYR A 160 -10.07 16.20 2.92
CA TYR A 160 -8.77 15.88 3.50
C TYR A 160 -7.90 15.00 2.61
N LEU A 161 -8.50 14.03 1.91
CA LEU A 161 -7.77 13.03 1.13
C LEU A 161 -7.47 13.48 -0.30
N GLY A 162 -8.20 14.48 -0.82
CA GLY A 162 -8.04 14.94 -2.20
C GLY A 162 -8.40 13.88 -3.25
N ILE A 163 -9.35 13.00 -2.94
CA ILE A 163 -9.84 11.93 -3.84
C ILE A 163 -11.30 12.17 -4.22
N SER A 164 -11.77 11.54 -5.30
CA SER A 164 -13.19 11.64 -5.67
C SER A 164 -14.10 10.91 -4.67
N ILE A 165 -15.34 11.40 -4.52
CA ILE A 165 -16.38 10.70 -3.75
C ILE A 165 -16.60 9.26 -4.27
N ALA A 166 -16.51 9.06 -5.59
CA ALA A 166 -16.66 7.75 -6.21
C ALA A 166 -15.55 6.78 -5.75
N SER A 167 -14.30 7.25 -5.70
CA SER A 167 -13.16 6.50 -5.20
C SER A 167 -13.32 6.15 -3.72
N LEU A 168 -13.81 7.10 -2.91
CA LEU A 168 -14.09 6.91 -1.49
C LEU A 168 -15.18 5.86 -1.26
N THR A 169 -16.35 5.99 -1.91
CA THR A 169 -17.47 5.04 -1.80
C THR A 169 -17.07 3.64 -2.27
N LEU A 170 -16.26 3.52 -3.33
CA LEU A 170 -15.75 2.22 -3.78
C LEU A 170 -14.91 1.55 -2.69
N ARG A 171 -14.01 2.29 -2.04
CA ARG A 171 -13.12 1.77 -0.99
C ARG A 171 -13.88 1.42 0.28
N GLU A 172 -14.81 2.26 0.69
CA GLU A 172 -15.70 1.97 1.80
C GLU A 172 -16.47 0.66 1.59
N ARG A 173 -17.11 0.49 0.42
CA ARG A 173 -17.83 -0.74 0.06
C ARG A 173 -16.93 -1.97 0.09
N LEU A 174 -15.69 -1.87 -0.41
CA LEU A 174 -14.74 -2.99 -0.41
C LEU A 174 -14.31 -3.38 1.01
N LEU A 175 -14.05 -2.41 1.89
CA LEU A 175 -13.66 -2.66 3.28
C LEU A 175 -14.84 -3.20 4.11
N ASN A 176 -16.04 -2.66 3.94
CA ASN A 176 -17.25 -3.19 4.61
C ASN A 176 -17.54 -4.63 4.20
N ARG A 177 -17.47 -4.95 2.90
CA ARG A 177 -17.62 -6.34 2.43
C ARG A 177 -16.61 -7.29 3.07
N ARG A 178 -15.37 -6.85 3.28
CA ARG A 178 -14.34 -7.66 3.96
C ARG A 178 -14.65 -7.91 5.43
N ARG A 179 -15.29 -6.96 6.12
CA ARG A 179 -15.71 -7.12 7.52
C ARG A 179 -16.91 -8.04 7.66
N GLU A 180 -17.90 -7.91 6.78
CA GLU A 180 -19.13 -8.71 6.80
C GLU A 180 -18.91 -10.16 6.35
N LYS A 181 -18.17 -10.36 5.25
CA LYS A 181 -18.03 -11.67 4.57
C LYS A 181 -16.68 -12.33 4.80
N GLY A 182 -15.80 -11.71 5.59
CA GLY A 182 -14.41 -12.11 5.78
C GLY A 182 -13.49 -11.71 4.62
N ARG A 183 -12.20 -12.08 4.72
CA ARG A 183 -11.25 -11.92 3.60
C ARG A 183 -11.69 -12.87 2.49
N THR A 184 -12.41 -12.37 1.48
CA THR A 184 -12.49 -13.08 0.21
C THR A 184 -11.05 -13.29 -0.25
N GLY A 185 -10.66 -14.54 -0.49
CA GLY A 185 -9.35 -14.85 -1.06
C GLY A 185 -9.07 -13.97 -2.27
N VAL A 186 -7.80 -13.65 -2.52
CA VAL A 186 -7.44 -12.93 -3.73
C VAL A 186 -7.78 -13.80 -4.94
N PHE A 187 -8.20 -13.18 -6.05
CA PHE A 187 -8.54 -13.91 -7.27
C PHE A 187 -7.36 -14.75 -7.79
N LEU A 188 -6.15 -14.20 -7.68
CA LEU A 188 -4.90 -14.88 -8.03
C LEU A 188 -3.82 -14.50 -7.01
N ARG A 189 -3.12 -15.50 -6.49
CA ARG A 189 -1.79 -15.36 -5.91
C ARG A 189 -0.86 -16.35 -6.62
N TYR A 190 0.31 -15.88 -7.01
CA TYR A 190 1.35 -16.69 -7.63
C TYR A 190 2.67 -16.39 -6.93
N ASP A 191 3.16 -17.35 -6.17
CA ASP A 191 4.45 -17.28 -5.48
C ASP A 191 5.54 -17.72 -6.44
N LEU A 192 6.54 -16.84 -6.66
CA LEU A 192 7.61 -17.11 -7.62
C LEU A 192 8.64 -18.05 -7.00
N SER A 193 9.20 -18.92 -7.82
CA SER A 193 10.39 -19.68 -7.40
C SER A 193 11.63 -18.77 -7.33
N ARG A 194 12.69 -19.21 -6.64
CA ARG A 194 13.90 -18.39 -6.41
C ARG A 194 14.58 -17.92 -7.70
N ASP A 195 14.54 -18.76 -8.74
CA ASP A 195 15.21 -18.50 -10.02
C ASP A 195 14.26 -17.92 -11.08
N GLU A 196 13.00 -17.73 -10.72
CA GLU A 196 11.99 -17.20 -11.63
C GLU A 196 11.98 -15.67 -11.61
N SER A 197 12.07 -15.07 -12.80
CA SER A 197 11.92 -13.63 -12.98
C SER A 197 10.45 -13.22 -13.00
N ILE A 198 10.16 -11.98 -12.59
CA ILE A 198 8.80 -11.43 -12.63
C ILE A 198 8.26 -11.41 -14.07
N GLU A 199 9.10 -11.11 -15.06
CA GLU A 199 8.69 -11.16 -16.47
C GLU A 199 8.37 -12.59 -16.93
N GLY A 200 9.10 -13.59 -16.45
CA GLY A 200 8.82 -15.01 -16.69
C GLY A 200 7.46 -15.40 -16.11
N ALA A 201 7.24 -15.09 -14.83
CA ALA A 201 5.98 -15.34 -14.14
C ALA A 201 4.79 -14.65 -14.84
N VAL A 202 4.94 -13.38 -15.24
CA VAL A 202 3.91 -12.63 -15.98
C VAL A 202 3.57 -13.32 -17.30
N ARG A 203 4.57 -13.80 -18.03
CA ARG A 203 4.40 -14.49 -19.31
C ARG A 203 3.61 -15.78 -19.14
N ASP A 204 3.96 -16.57 -18.12
CA ASP A 204 3.32 -17.86 -17.88
C ASP A 204 1.91 -17.70 -17.29
N LEU A 205 1.70 -16.74 -16.40
CA LEU A 205 0.36 -16.35 -15.94
C LEU A 205 -0.51 -15.85 -17.10
N SER A 206 0.05 -15.08 -18.04
CA SER A 206 -0.68 -14.58 -19.20
C SER A 206 -1.10 -15.72 -20.14
N LYS A 207 -0.24 -16.73 -20.36
CA LYS A 207 -0.60 -17.91 -21.16
C LYS A 207 -1.77 -18.68 -20.53
N ASN A 208 -1.75 -18.85 -19.21
CA ASN A 208 -2.65 -19.75 -18.50
C ASN A 208 -3.93 -19.07 -17.96
N ASN A 209 -3.97 -17.75 -17.80
CA ASN A 209 -5.10 -17.03 -17.23
C ASN A 209 -5.54 -15.85 -18.10
N LYS A 210 -6.74 -15.97 -18.69
CA LYS A 210 -7.32 -14.95 -19.58
C LYS A 210 -7.57 -13.59 -18.90
N PHE A 211 -7.91 -13.59 -17.61
CA PHE A 211 -8.22 -12.36 -16.86
C PHE A 211 -6.94 -11.61 -16.50
N PHE A 212 -5.90 -12.35 -16.13
CA PHE A 212 -4.57 -11.82 -15.92
C PHE A 212 -4.02 -11.21 -17.22
N ARG A 213 -4.03 -11.98 -18.33
CA ARG A 213 -3.58 -11.52 -19.66
C ARG A 213 -4.23 -10.21 -20.08
N ARG A 214 -5.56 -10.10 -19.93
CA ARG A 214 -6.30 -8.86 -20.25
C ARG A 214 -5.85 -7.69 -19.39
N SER A 215 -5.50 -7.93 -18.14
CA SER A 215 -5.13 -6.85 -17.21
C SER A 215 -3.70 -6.36 -17.39
N VAL A 216 -2.81 -7.15 -18.01
CA VAL A 216 -1.40 -6.78 -18.29
C VAL A 216 -1.13 -6.41 -19.75
N GLY A 217 -2.03 -6.75 -20.67
CA GLY A 217 -1.90 -6.48 -22.11
C GLY A 217 -2.61 -5.21 -22.60
N ASP A 218 -3.34 -4.52 -21.72
CA ASP A 218 -3.86 -3.15 -21.93
C ASP A 218 -2.81 -2.12 -21.47
#